data_AF-A0A3M1AD37-F1
#
_entry.id   AF-A0A3M1AD37-F1
#
_cell.length_a   1.000
_cell.length_b   1.000
_cell.length_c   1.000
_cell.angle_alpha   90.00
_cell.angle_beta   90.00
_cell.angle_gamma   90.00
#
_symmetry.space_group_name_H-M   'P 1'
#
loop_
_entity.id
_entity.type
_entity.pdbx_description
1 polymer ?
#
loop_
_entity_poly.entity_id
_entity_poly.type
_entity_poly.pdbx_seq_one_letter_code
_entity_poly.pdbx_strand_id
1 'polypeptide(L)' 'MANINGTPGDDRIRGTRADDVIDAGAGNDQVCADDGNDVVGAHLI' A
#
# COMPACT_ATOMS: atom_id res chain seq x y z
N MET A 1 -11.43 -0.37 -5.98
CA MET A 1 -10.68 -1.63 -5.96
C MET A 1 -9.60 -1.67 -6.99
N ALA A 2 -8.48 -1.11 -6.58
CA ALA A 2 -7.15 -1.41 -7.10
C ALA A 2 -6.47 -2.46 -6.20
N ASN A 3 -5.50 -3.15 -6.79
CA ASN A 3 -4.60 -4.07 -6.10
C ASN A 3 -3.19 -3.56 -6.36
N ILE A 4 -2.52 -3.06 -5.33
CA ILE A 4 -1.27 -2.31 -5.44
C ILE A 4 -0.19 -3.06 -4.68
N ASN A 5 0.92 -3.35 -5.37
CA ASN A 5 2.06 -4.04 -4.79
C ASN A 5 3.29 -3.13 -4.86
N GLY A 6 3.89 -2.89 -3.70
CA GLY A 6 5.22 -2.30 -3.55
C GLY A 6 6.31 -3.33 -3.79
N THR A 7 7.49 -3.02 -3.27
CA THR A 7 8.75 -3.71 -3.50
C THR A 7 9.43 -4.03 -2.16
N PRO A 8 10.60 -4.69 -2.17
CA PRO A 8 11.38 -4.88 -0.94
C PRO A 8 12.15 -3.64 -0.44
N GLY A 9 11.97 -2.46 -1.04
CA GLY A 9 12.62 -1.22 -0.61
C GLY A 9 11.62 -0.13 -0.26
N ASP A 10 12.11 1.01 0.21
CA ASP A 10 11.27 2.13 0.67
C ASP A 10 10.37 2.70 -0.44
N ASP A 11 9.07 2.39 -0.40
CA ASP A 11 8.11 2.78 -1.41
C ASP A 11 7.27 4.01 -1.03
N ARG A 12 6.79 4.71 -2.06
CA ARG A 12 5.74 5.75 -1.94
C ARG A 12 4.52 5.33 -2.72
N ILE A 13 3.50 4.88 -2.01
CA ILE A 13 2.29 4.30 -2.60
C ILE A 13 1.11 5.22 -2.37
N ARG A 14 0.32 5.45 -3.42
CA ARG A 14 -0.96 6.16 -3.36
C ARG A 14 -2.07 5.26 -3.91
N GLY A 15 -3.10 5.04 -3.09
CA GLY A 15 -4.32 4.36 -3.45
C GLY A 15 -5.27 5.24 -4.27
N THR A 16 -6.51 4.80 -4.34
CA THR A 16 -7.61 5.41 -5.08
C THR A 16 -8.74 5.78 -4.14
N ARG A 17 -9.77 6.46 -4.63
CA ARG A 17 -10.94 6.83 -3.80
C ARG A 17 -11.94 5.69 -3.59
N ALA A 18 -11.52 4.45 -3.80
CA ALA A 18 -12.34 3.26 -3.68
C ALA A 18 -11.56 2.22 -2.90
N ASP A 19 -12.26 1.29 -2.25
CA ASP A 19 -11.65 0.22 -1.44
C ASP A 19 -10.49 -0.47 -2.16
N ASP A 20 -9.29 -0.43 -1.59
CA ASP A 20 -8.06 -0.96 -2.17
C ASP A 20 -7.43 -2.06 -1.32
N VAL A 21 -6.63 -2.91 -1.98
CA VAL A 21 -5.70 -3.82 -1.31
C VAL A 21 -4.29 -3.39 -1.67
N ILE A 22 -3.49 -3.07 -0.66
CA ILE A 22 -2.15 -2.55 -0.80
C ILE A 22 -1.19 -3.45 -0.03
N ASP A 23 -0.26 -4.11 -0.73
CA ASP A 23 0.91 -4.76 -0.13
C ASP A 23 2.10 -3.85 -0.33
N ALA A 24 2.55 -3.16 0.71
CA ALA A 24 3.67 -2.23 0.63
C ALA A 24 5.01 -2.94 0.39
N GLY A 25 5.10 -4.25 0.67
CA GLY A 25 6.35 -4.97 0.63
C GLY A 25 7.23 -4.66 1.84
N ALA A 26 8.55 -4.75 1.68
CA ALA A 26 9.49 -4.54 2.77
C ALA A 26 10.19 -3.19 2.65
N GLY A 27 10.69 -2.65 3.77
CA GLY A 27 11.31 -1.32 3.79
C GLY A 27 10.52 -0.34 4.64
N ASN A 28 10.90 0.94 4.58
CA ASN A 28 10.23 2.03 5.27
C ASN A 28 9.28 2.76 4.32
N ASP A 29 8.08 2.20 4.17
CA ASP A 29 7.12 2.68 3.18
C ASP A 29 6.29 3.87 3.65
N GLN A 30 5.86 4.69 2.69
CA GLN A 30 4.86 5.72 2.88
C GLN A 30 3.65 5.41 2.01
N VAL A 31 2.55 5.00 2.67
CA VAL A 31 1.31 4.64 2.00
C VAL A 31 0.22 5.66 2.32
N CYS A 32 -0.43 6.17 1.28
CA CYS A 32 -1.64 6.98 1.36
C CYS A 32 -2.76 6.23 0.64
N ALA A 33 -3.64 5.56 1.39
CA ALA A 33 -4.71 4.75 0.80
C ALA A 33 -5.84 5.58 0.15
N ASP A 34 -6.03 6.82 0.60
CA ASP A 34 -7.11 7.74 0.19
C ASP A 34 -8.49 7.29 0.74
N ASP A 35 -9.61 7.72 0.12
CA ASP A 35 -10.97 7.33 0.53
C ASP A 35 -11.27 5.84 0.25
N GLY A 36 -11.97 5.16 1.15
CA GLY A 36 -12.39 3.76 0.95
C GLY A 36 -12.22 2.92 2.21
N ASN A 37 -12.63 1.66 2.15
CA ASN A 37 -12.28 0.65 3.15
C ASN A 37 -11.09 -0.17 2.65
N ASP A 38 -9.90 0.28 3.00
CA ASP A 38 -8.66 -0.29 2.46
C ASP A 38 -8.04 -1.34 3.38
N VAL A 39 -7.32 -2.28 2.78
CA VAL A 39 -6.44 -3.20 3.48
C VAL A 39 -5.01 -2.89 3.09
N VAL A 40 -4.19 -2.48 4.07
CA VAL A 40 -2.77 -2.16 3.88
C VAL A 40 -1.92 -3.12 4.69
N GLY A 41 -1.07 -3.89 4.02
CA GLY A 41 -0.07 -4.77 4.62
C GLY A 41 1.35 -4.28 4.35
N ALA A 42 2.26 -4.55 5.29
CA ALA A 42 3.69 -4.33 5.14
C ALA A 42 4.44 -5.57 5.66
N HIS A 43 5.57 -5.89 5.05
CA HIS A 43 6.44 -6.98 5.44
C HIS A 43 7.68 -6.45 6.16
N LEU A 44 7.93 -6.96 7.37
CA LEU A 44 9.16 -6.69 8.10
C LEU A 44 10.16 -7.82 7.79
N ILE A 45 11.34 -7.45 7.28
CA ILE A 45 12.54 -8.30 7.22
C ILE A 45 13.54 -7.88 8.29
#